data_AF-A0A4Z1HU79-F1
#
_entry.id   AF-A0A4Z1HU79-F1
#
_cell.length_a   1.000
_cell.length_b   1.000
_cell.length_c   1.000
_cell.angle_alpha   90.00
_cell.angle_beta   90.00
_cell.angle_gamma   90.00
#
_symmetry.space_group_name_H-M   'P 1'
#
loop_
_entity.id
_entity.type
_entity.pdbx_description
1 polymer ?
#
loop_
_entity_poly.entity_id
_entity_poly.type
_entity_poly.pdbx_seq_one_letter_code
_entity_poly.pdbx_strand_id
1 'polypeptide(L)'
;MASGITWHSELSYNNGTLTINYDYEDSDVKDYISQYAPITREIVFNICFPEPDGDNSGLRRVEEDLSEMIETLNDEFDLCRSDVIFWLRERDISQISCALEFRNLRWQTTFAYYVRGYCQETVDMNSDWYAELIASHCSDGSSTDSDSDREVLYTSDTHSD
;
A
#
# COMPACT_ATOMS: atom_id res chain seq x y z
N MET A 1 24.63 -25.06 10.37
CA MET A 1 23.69 -24.08 10.96
C MET A 1 24.32 -22.71 10.79
N ALA A 2 23.71 -21.79 10.05
CA ALA A 2 24.24 -20.42 9.93
C ALA A 2 23.97 -19.71 11.26
N SER A 3 24.98 -19.62 12.14
CA SER A 3 24.81 -19.19 13.53
C SER A 3 24.93 -17.67 13.73
N GLY A 4 24.33 -16.86 12.85
CA GLY A 4 24.53 -15.40 12.84
C GLY A 4 23.25 -14.57 12.75
N ILE A 5 22.07 -15.18 12.71
CA ILE A 5 20.81 -14.44 12.57
C ILE A 5 20.26 -14.12 13.96
N THR A 6 20.09 -12.83 14.21
CA THR A 6 19.44 -12.32 15.42
C THR A 6 17.94 -12.52 15.31
N TRP A 7 17.34 -13.06 16.38
CA TRP A 7 15.90 -13.20 16.45
C TRP A 7 15.26 -11.81 16.63
N HIS A 8 14.21 -11.53 15.86
CA HIS A 8 13.41 -10.31 15.96
C HIS A 8 11.94 -10.70 16.08
N SER A 9 11.18 -10.03 16.93
CA SER A 9 9.80 -10.44 17.23
C SER A 9 8.85 -10.29 16.04
N GLU A 10 9.14 -9.32 15.16
CA GLU A 10 8.40 -9.06 13.92
C GLU A 10 8.87 -9.94 12.75
N LEU A 11 10.00 -10.65 12.89
CA LEU A 11 10.55 -11.50 11.82
C LEU A 11 10.29 -12.97 12.10
N SER A 12 9.79 -13.66 11.09
CA SER A 12 9.71 -15.12 11.08
C SER A 12 10.24 -15.65 9.76
N TYR A 13 10.98 -16.75 9.82
CA TYR A 13 11.62 -17.33 8.65
C TYR A 13 11.27 -18.80 8.52
N ASN A 14 10.79 -19.20 7.35
CA ASN A 14 10.41 -20.57 7.06
C ASN A 14 10.71 -20.91 5.60
N ASN A 15 11.53 -21.93 5.37
CA ASN A 15 11.80 -22.52 4.04
C ASN A 15 12.15 -21.53 2.91
N GLY A 16 12.91 -20.47 3.20
CA GLY A 16 13.29 -19.46 2.20
C GLY A 16 12.33 -18.29 2.11
N THR A 17 11.24 -18.30 2.86
CA THR A 17 10.30 -17.19 2.99
C THR A 17 10.56 -16.45 4.29
N LEU A 18 10.85 -15.15 4.19
CA LEU A 18 10.90 -14.23 5.32
C LEU A 18 9.55 -13.52 5.43
N THR A 19 8.92 -13.61 6.59
CA THR A 19 7.70 -12.86 6.90
C THR A 19 8.02 -11.74 7.88
N ILE A 20 7.67 -10.52 7.48
CA ILE A 20 7.82 -9.28 8.25
C ILE A 20 6.42 -8.91 8.75
N ASN A 21 6.18 -9.07 10.05
CA ASN A 21 4.96 -8.65 10.73
C ASN A 21 5.16 -7.25 11.30
N TYR A 22 5.09 -6.25 10.43
CA TYR A 22 5.40 -4.85 10.76
C TYR A 22 4.43 -4.31 11.82
N ASP A 23 4.98 -3.88 12.94
CA ASP A 23 4.27 -3.17 14.01
C ASP A 23 4.13 -1.69 13.62
N TYR A 24 2.89 -1.25 13.44
CA TYR A 24 2.58 0.13 13.09
C TYR A 24 3.09 1.12 14.14
N GLU A 25 3.07 0.77 15.43
CA GLU A 25 3.32 1.70 16.54
C GLU A 25 4.81 1.93 16.80
N ASP A 26 5.63 0.88 16.73
CA ASP A 26 7.05 0.90 17.07
C ASP A 26 7.77 -0.30 16.42
N SER A 27 8.20 -0.13 15.18
CA SER A 27 8.94 -1.15 14.42
C SER A 27 10.38 -0.69 14.17
N ASP A 28 11.35 -1.46 14.63
CA ASP A 28 12.78 -1.36 14.29
C ASP A 28 13.21 -2.47 13.34
N VAL A 29 12.26 -3.18 12.72
CA VAL A 29 12.53 -4.37 11.91
C VAL A 29 13.52 -4.14 10.75
N LYS A 30 13.55 -2.92 10.21
CA LYS A 30 14.47 -2.48 9.16
C LYS A 30 15.95 -2.67 9.52
N ASP A 31 16.30 -2.59 10.81
CA ASP A 31 17.69 -2.76 11.27
C ASP A 31 18.14 -4.24 11.29
N TYR A 32 17.21 -5.18 11.11
CA TYR A 32 17.48 -6.62 11.23
C TYR A 32 17.32 -7.39 9.93
N ILE A 33 16.61 -6.85 8.92
CA ILE A 33 16.29 -7.60 7.70
C ILE A 33 17.54 -8.05 6.93
N SER A 34 18.59 -7.23 6.83
CA SER A 34 19.84 -7.54 6.11
C SER A 34 20.46 -8.89 6.49
N GLN A 35 20.28 -9.33 7.74
CA GLN A 35 20.82 -10.61 8.22
C GLN A 35 20.21 -11.83 7.51
N TYR A 36 19.03 -11.67 6.91
CA TYR A 36 18.29 -12.71 6.20
C TYR A 36 18.54 -12.72 4.69
N ALA A 37 19.20 -11.70 4.13
CA ALA A 37 19.49 -11.56 2.70
C ALA A 37 20.06 -12.84 2.04
N PRO A 38 21.09 -13.52 2.58
CA PRO A 38 21.74 -14.62 1.86
C PRO A 38 20.91 -15.92 1.80
N ILE A 39 19.82 -16.01 2.56
CA ILE A 39 19.00 -17.23 2.66
C ILE A 39 17.57 -17.03 2.18
N THR A 40 17.14 -15.80 1.95
CA THR A 40 15.77 -15.46 1.60
C THR A 40 15.57 -15.48 0.09
N ARG A 41 14.45 -16.07 -0.35
CA ARG A 41 14.03 -16.16 -1.75
C ARG A 41 12.69 -15.46 -2.01
N GLU A 42 11.86 -15.40 -0.98
CA GLU A 42 10.53 -14.81 -1.00
C GLU A 42 10.33 -13.98 0.27
N ILE A 43 9.60 -12.87 0.16
CA ILE A 43 9.24 -12.04 1.31
C ILE A 43 7.72 -11.86 1.37
N VAL A 44 7.19 -11.93 2.59
CA VAL A 44 5.81 -11.56 2.90
C VAL A 44 5.83 -10.39 3.88
N PHE A 45 5.28 -9.26 3.47
CA PHE A 45 4.98 -8.15 4.35
C PHE A 45 3.57 -8.31 4.89
N ASN A 46 3.44 -8.23 6.20
CA ASN A 46 2.18 -8.31 6.91
C ASN A 46 2.04 -7.08 7.80
N ILE A 47 1.21 -6.12 7.38
CA ILE A 47 1.09 -4.81 8.03
C ILE A 47 -0.33 -4.66 8.58
N CYS A 48 -0.43 -4.39 9.88
CA CYS A 48 -1.70 -4.15 10.54
C CYS A 48 -1.86 -2.65 10.83
N PHE A 49 -2.81 -2.00 10.17
CA PHE A 49 -3.10 -0.60 10.40
C PHE A 49 -4.11 -0.42 11.54
N PRO A 50 -3.95 0.61 12.39
CA PRO A 50 -4.95 1.00 13.38
C PRO A 50 -6.16 1.64 12.71
N GLU A 51 -7.13 2.09 13.53
CA GLU A 51 -8.18 2.98 13.02
C GLU A 51 -7.54 4.27 12.47
N PRO A 52 -8.00 4.79 11.32
CA PRO A 52 -7.45 6.02 10.74
C PRO A 52 -7.50 7.19 11.72
N ASP A 53 -6.36 7.85 11.92
CA ASP A 53 -6.28 9.14 12.60
C ASP A 53 -6.51 10.24 11.57
N GLY A 54 -7.35 11.23 11.89
CA GLY A 54 -7.76 12.26 10.93
C GLY A 54 -6.61 13.17 10.42
N ASP A 55 -5.40 13.04 10.99
CA ASP A 55 -4.19 13.76 10.60
C ASP A 55 -3.13 12.86 9.94
N ASN A 56 -3.36 11.55 9.80
CA ASN A 56 -2.49 10.59 9.12
C ASN A 56 -1.04 10.61 9.65
N SER A 57 -0.84 11.01 10.90
CA SER A 57 0.46 11.38 11.43
C SER A 57 1.45 10.20 11.43
N GLY A 58 0.94 9.00 11.73
CA GLY A 58 1.74 7.78 11.72
C GLY A 58 2.04 7.24 10.31
N LEU A 59 1.25 7.60 9.28
CA LEU A 59 1.46 7.10 7.91
C LEU A 59 2.78 7.55 7.33
N ARG A 60 3.19 8.79 7.60
CA ARG A 60 4.47 9.30 7.12
C ARG A 60 5.65 8.48 7.64
N ARG A 61 5.61 8.07 8.92
CA ARG A 61 6.65 7.19 9.48
C ARG A 61 6.64 5.84 8.77
N VAL A 62 5.45 5.26 8.55
CA VAL A 62 5.33 3.98 7.85
C VAL A 62 5.92 4.08 6.45
N GLU A 63 5.61 5.13 5.69
CA GLU A 63 6.20 5.37 4.37
C GLU A 63 7.73 5.48 4.42
N GLU A 64 8.28 6.22 5.39
CA GLU A 64 9.73 6.35 5.59
C GLU A 64 10.38 4.98 5.91
N ASP A 65 9.80 4.20 6.83
CA ASP A 65 10.31 2.87 7.17
C ASP A 65 10.20 1.87 6.01
N LEU A 66 9.08 1.90 5.28
CA LEU A 66 8.88 1.06 4.10
C LEU A 66 9.91 1.39 3.02
N SER A 67 10.17 2.68 2.77
CA SER A 67 11.18 3.12 1.81
C SER A 67 12.57 2.59 2.19
N GLU A 68 13.00 2.75 3.44
CA GLU A 68 14.30 2.26 3.92
C GLU A 68 14.42 0.72 3.81
N MET A 69 13.36 -0.01 4.15
CA MET A 69 13.33 -1.46 3.96
C MET A 69 13.43 -1.83 2.48
N ILE A 70 12.68 -1.17 1.60
CA ILE A 70 12.69 -1.43 0.16
C ILE A 70 14.07 -1.16 -0.45
N GLU A 71 14.76 -0.11 -0.03
CA GLU A 71 16.14 0.17 -0.43
C GLU A 71 17.06 -0.99 -0.02
N THR A 72 17.01 -1.38 1.25
CA THR A 72 17.80 -2.50 1.79
C THR A 72 17.53 -3.80 1.03
N LEU A 73 16.26 -4.10 0.75
CA LEU A 73 15.87 -5.30 0.02
C LEU A 73 16.39 -5.29 -1.41
N ASN A 74 16.26 -4.17 -2.11
CA ASN A 74 16.72 -4.03 -3.49
C ASN A 74 18.24 -4.13 -3.63
N ASP A 75 18.98 -3.72 -2.60
CA ASP A 75 20.44 -3.70 -2.61
C ASP A 75 21.06 -5.03 -2.16
N GLU A 76 20.46 -5.70 -1.19
CA GLU A 76 21.06 -6.88 -0.56
C GLU A 76 20.44 -8.22 -0.96
N PHE A 77 19.18 -8.23 -1.40
CA PHE A 77 18.45 -9.48 -1.62
C PHE A 77 18.30 -9.82 -3.12
N ASP A 78 18.35 -11.11 -3.43
CA ASP A 78 18.04 -11.67 -4.75
C ASP A 78 16.69 -12.40 -4.69
N LEU A 79 15.61 -11.63 -4.68
CA LEU A 79 14.25 -12.13 -4.48
C LEU A 79 13.56 -12.47 -5.80
N CYS A 80 12.78 -13.56 -5.78
CA CYS A 80 11.97 -13.95 -6.92
C CYS A 80 10.60 -13.24 -6.92
N ARG A 81 10.05 -13.00 -5.73
CA ARG A 81 8.71 -12.45 -5.53
C ARG A 81 8.56 -11.86 -4.12
N SER A 82 7.66 -10.89 -3.99
CA SER A 82 7.11 -10.48 -2.69
C SER A 82 5.58 -10.50 -2.67
N ASP A 83 5.03 -10.73 -1.49
CA ASP A 83 3.61 -10.55 -1.19
C ASP A 83 3.46 -9.49 -0.09
N VAL A 84 2.51 -8.58 -0.25
CA VAL A 84 2.22 -7.50 0.68
C VAL A 84 0.77 -7.62 1.11
N ILE A 85 0.54 -7.70 2.42
CA ILE A 85 -0.78 -7.90 3.01
C ILE A 85 -1.05 -6.79 4.01
N PHE A 86 -2.07 -5.98 3.74
CA PHE A 86 -2.54 -4.95 4.67
C PHE A 86 -3.82 -5.41 5.37
N TRP A 87 -3.86 -5.25 6.69
CA TRP A 87 -5.05 -5.46 7.51
C TRP A 87 -5.55 -4.13 8.04
N LEU A 88 -6.75 -3.74 7.61
CA LEU A 88 -7.38 -2.47 7.97
C LEU A 88 -8.66 -2.68 8.78
N ARG A 89 -8.93 -1.74 9.69
CA ARG A 89 -10.17 -1.69 10.48
C ARG A 89 -11.35 -1.16 9.67
N GLU A 90 -11.08 -0.26 8.76
CA GLU A 90 -12.03 0.31 7.80
C GLU A 90 -11.32 0.60 6.47
N ARG A 91 -12.10 0.86 5.42
CA ARG A 91 -11.53 1.17 4.11
C ARG A 91 -11.02 2.62 4.14
N ASP A 92 -9.72 2.77 4.35
CA ASP A 92 -9.06 4.08 4.33
C ASP A 92 -8.04 4.16 3.19
N ILE A 93 -8.15 5.21 2.37
CA ILE A 93 -7.33 5.33 1.16
C ILE A 93 -5.92 5.79 1.48
N SER A 94 -5.73 6.59 2.52
CA SER A 94 -4.41 7.01 2.95
C SER A 94 -3.58 5.81 3.42
N GLN A 95 -4.15 4.95 4.27
CA GLN A 95 -3.53 3.68 4.68
C GLN A 95 -3.26 2.74 3.50
N ILE A 96 -4.22 2.58 2.58
CA ILE A 96 -4.02 1.75 1.37
C ILE A 96 -2.90 2.32 0.49
N SER A 97 -2.75 3.65 0.43
CA SER A 97 -1.74 4.30 -0.41
C SER A 97 -0.30 4.03 0.01
N CYS A 98 -0.03 3.69 1.28
CA CYS A 98 1.29 3.24 1.72
C CYS A 98 1.79 2.00 0.94
N ALA A 99 0.88 1.22 0.32
CA ALA A 99 1.27 0.11 -0.54
C ALA A 99 2.07 0.55 -1.78
N LEU A 100 1.97 1.83 -2.19
CA LEU A 100 2.66 2.35 -3.36
C LEU A 100 4.18 2.24 -3.27
N GLU A 101 4.75 2.30 -2.07
CA GLU A 101 6.19 2.16 -1.87
C GLU A 101 6.70 0.84 -2.48
N PHE A 102 5.92 -0.24 -2.36
CA PHE A 102 6.29 -1.55 -2.88
C PHE A 102 6.38 -1.63 -4.42
N ARG A 103 5.96 -0.59 -5.16
CA ARG A 103 6.24 -0.48 -6.61
C ARG A 103 7.72 -0.29 -6.89
N ASN A 104 8.49 0.19 -5.91
CA ASN A 104 9.92 0.41 -6.04
C ASN A 104 10.73 -0.89 -5.89
N LEU A 105 10.10 -2.02 -5.55
CA LEU A 105 10.75 -3.33 -5.56
C LEU A 105 11.09 -3.76 -6.99
N ARG A 106 12.28 -4.34 -7.19
CA ARG A 106 12.78 -4.74 -8.52
C ARG A 106 12.17 -6.02 -9.09
N TRP A 107 11.31 -6.70 -8.34
CA TRP A 107 10.71 -7.99 -8.69
C TRP A 107 9.19 -7.95 -8.58
N GLN A 108 8.55 -9.06 -8.95
CA GLN A 108 7.09 -9.14 -8.94
C GLN A 108 6.55 -9.06 -7.51
N THR A 109 5.62 -8.13 -7.31
CA THR A 109 4.98 -7.92 -6.00
C THR A 109 3.47 -8.02 -6.14
N THR A 110 2.86 -8.90 -5.34
CA THR A 110 1.40 -8.98 -5.19
C THR A 110 0.98 -8.24 -3.95
N PHE A 111 -0.06 -7.42 -4.05
CA PHE A 111 -0.64 -6.70 -2.93
C PHE A 111 -2.07 -7.19 -2.67
N ALA A 112 -2.41 -7.41 -1.42
CA ALA A 112 -3.76 -7.68 -0.97
C ALA A 112 -4.09 -6.83 0.26
N TYR A 113 -5.34 -6.37 0.36
CA TYR A 113 -5.80 -5.70 1.56
C TYR A 113 -7.13 -6.27 2.06
N TYR A 114 -7.23 -6.30 3.38
CA TYR A 114 -8.33 -6.89 4.12
C TYR A 114 -8.97 -5.81 4.98
N VAL A 115 -10.29 -5.64 4.88
CA VAL A 115 -11.05 -4.73 5.75
C VAL A 115 -11.89 -5.59 6.68
N ARG A 116 -11.71 -5.42 7.99
CA ARG A 116 -12.39 -6.21 9.04
C ARG A 116 -12.27 -7.73 8.83
N GLY A 117 -11.11 -8.16 8.32
CA GLY A 117 -10.79 -9.57 8.05
C GLY A 117 -11.30 -10.12 6.72
N TYR A 118 -11.98 -9.31 5.90
CA TYR A 118 -12.44 -9.71 4.57
C TYR A 118 -11.53 -9.17 3.48
N CYS A 119 -10.99 -10.06 2.64
CA CYS A 119 -10.23 -9.68 1.46
C CYS A 119 -11.09 -8.80 0.57
N GLN A 120 -10.63 -7.58 0.29
CA GLN A 120 -11.30 -6.69 -0.63
C GLN A 120 -10.77 -6.92 -2.05
N GLU A 121 -9.45 -7.00 -2.18
CA GLU A 121 -8.79 -7.09 -3.48
C GLU A 121 -7.43 -7.77 -3.38
N THR A 122 -6.95 -8.30 -4.50
CA THR A 122 -5.59 -8.82 -4.67
C THR A 122 -5.12 -8.42 -6.06
N VAL A 123 -3.98 -7.73 -6.14
CA VAL A 123 -3.52 -7.07 -7.37
C VAL A 123 -2.02 -7.21 -7.55
N ASP A 124 -1.58 -7.14 -8.81
CA ASP A 124 -0.16 -6.96 -9.13
C ASP A 124 0.19 -5.48 -8.97
N MET A 125 1.22 -5.19 -8.17
CA MET A 125 1.64 -3.81 -7.88
C MET A 125 2.12 -3.06 -9.13
N ASN A 126 2.53 -3.77 -10.18
CA ASN A 126 2.95 -3.17 -11.45
C ASN A 126 1.78 -2.76 -12.36
N SER A 127 0.53 -3.01 -11.96
CA SER A 127 -0.67 -2.60 -12.72
C SER A 127 -1.07 -1.15 -12.46
N ASP A 128 -2.03 -0.65 -13.24
CA ASP A 128 -2.62 0.70 -13.07
C ASP A 128 -3.61 0.79 -11.88
N TRP A 129 -3.72 -0.27 -11.07
CA TRP A 129 -4.68 -0.43 -9.97
C TRP A 129 -4.86 0.82 -9.09
N TYR A 130 -3.77 1.46 -8.66
CA TYR A 130 -3.90 2.60 -7.76
C TYR A 130 -4.57 3.81 -8.42
N ALA A 131 -4.32 4.05 -9.71
CA ALA A 131 -4.98 5.11 -10.45
C ALA A 131 -6.49 4.84 -10.58
N GLU A 132 -6.87 3.57 -10.80
CA GLU A 132 -8.26 3.13 -10.84
C GLU A 132 -8.94 3.25 -9.47
N LEU A 133 -8.23 2.89 -8.40
CA LEU A 133 -8.70 3.03 -7.02
C LEU A 133 -9.06 4.49 -6.72
N ILE A 134 -8.16 5.44 -6.98
CA ILE A 134 -8.41 6.87 -6.75
C ILE A 134 -9.57 7.38 -7.62
N ALA A 135 -9.60 7.01 -8.90
CA ALA A 135 -10.67 7.43 -9.81
C ALA A 135 -12.06 6.95 -9.34
N SER A 136 -12.17 5.73 -8.83
CA SER A 136 -13.42 5.20 -8.28
C SER A 136 -13.90 5.99 -7.05
N HIS A 137 -12.98 6.33 -6.15
CA HIS A 137 -13.29 7.09 -4.94
C HIS A 137 -13.72 8.53 -5.22
N CYS A 138 -13.15 9.18 -6.23
CA CYS A 138 -13.59 10.51 -6.64
C CYS A 138 -14.96 10.49 -7.32
N SER A 139 -15.36 9.37 -7.92
CA SER A 139 -16.61 9.23 -8.66
C SER A 139 -17.84 9.01 -7.75
N ASP A 140 -17.63 8.40 -6.58
CA ASP A 140 -18.69 8.15 -5.58
C ASP A 140 -19.23 9.44 -4.90
N GLY A 141 -18.58 10.59 -5.12
CA GLY A 141 -19.00 11.91 -4.62
C GLY A 141 -19.86 12.73 -5.59
N SER A 142 -20.11 12.24 -6.81
CA SER A 142 -20.91 12.95 -7.82
C SER A 142 -22.37 12.46 -7.83
N SER A 143 -23.07 12.58 -6.71
CA SER A 143 -24.53 12.54 -6.67
C SER A 143 -25.07 13.83 -6.08
N THR A 144 -24.78 14.96 -6.73
CA THR A 144 -25.67 16.11 -6.65
C THR A 144 -26.79 15.89 -7.65
N ASP A 145 -27.94 15.43 -7.15
CA ASP A 145 -29.24 15.58 -7.79
C ASP A 145 -29.39 17.03 -8.25
N SER A 146 -29.09 17.27 -9.53
CA SER A 146 -29.40 18.53 -10.20
C SER A 146 -30.66 18.33 -11.02
N ASP A 147 -31.76 18.05 -10.31
CA ASP A 147 -33.09 18.38 -10.79
C ASP A 147 -33.22 19.91 -10.74
N SER A 148 -32.93 20.56 -11.86
CA SER A 148 -33.55 21.84 -12.17
C SER A 148 -33.67 22.01 -13.67
N ASP A 149 -34.79 21.50 -14.17
CA ASP A 149 -35.40 21.89 -15.43
C ASP A 149 -35.45 23.42 -15.56
N ARG A 150 -34.66 23.99 -16.47
CA ARG A 150 -35.11 25.16 -17.20
C ARG A 150 -34.44 25.31 -18.56
N GLU A 151 -34.99 24.57 -19.51
CA GLU A 151 -35.09 25.00 -20.91
C GLU A 151 -35.64 26.44 -20.99
N VAL A 152 -34.91 27.37 -21.63
CA VAL A 152 -35.47 28.30 -22.63
C VAL A 152 -34.37 28.67 -23.63
N LEU A 153 -34.43 28.06 -24.81
CA LEU A 153 -33.84 28.54 -26.07
C LEU A 153 -34.58 29.83 -26.50
N TYR A 154 -33.88 30.84 -27.03
CA TYR A 154 -34.12 31.37 -28.39
C TYR A 154 -33.04 32.42 -28.76
N THR A 155 -32.60 32.26 -30.00
CA THR A 155 -31.58 32.97 -30.78
C THR A 155 -32.06 34.29 -31.38
N SER A 156 -31.09 35.02 -31.97
CA SER A 156 -31.23 36.06 -33.03
C SER A 156 -31.54 37.49 -32.55
N ASP A 157 -30.99 38.57 -33.10
CA ASP A 157 -30.00 38.84 -34.15
C ASP A 157 -29.62 40.35 -34.07
N THR A 158 -28.47 40.69 -34.67
CA THR A 158 -28.00 42.01 -35.15
C THR A 158 -28.97 43.22 -35.20
N HIS A 159 -28.52 44.40 -34.72
CA HIS A 159 -28.39 45.61 -35.54
C HIS A 159 -27.60 46.75 -34.86
N SER A 160 -26.85 47.47 -35.68
CA SER A 160 -26.06 48.67 -35.39
C SER A 160 -26.92 49.94 -35.22
N ASP A 161 -26.41 50.92 -34.46
CA ASP A 161 -26.27 52.32 -34.88
C ASP A 161 -25.14 52.99 -34.09
#